data_AF-A0A2S2B4P7-F1
#
_entry.id   AF-A0A2S2B4P7-F1
#
_cell.length_a   1.000
_cell.length_b   1.000
_cell.length_c   1.000
_cell.angle_alpha   90.00
_cell.angle_beta   90.00
_cell.angle_gamma   90.00
#
_symmetry.space_group_name_H-M   'P 1'
#
loop_
_entity.id
_entity.type
_entity.pdbx_description
1 polymer ?
#
loop_
_entity_poly.entity_id
_entity_poly.type
_entity_poly.pdbx_seq_one_letter_code
_entity_poly.pdbx_strand_id
1 'polypeptide(L)'
;MGCSAVAILALCLISINVQTFAQEDTDPFDFNETNEEFGKLFVNNLIESGVFGQTDDKDFNAVTESLLNAIKMLTKGQNAPASTKKTFMMAFASSLAELIVQESDNALSLVEKTRAVTDAMRKAYMQTSGNPNEALIQKVDFLVGIFLDVQQSAEDYEYDTIVFEDEMPLPL
;
A
#
# COMPACT_ATOMS: atom_id res chain seq x y z
N MET A 1 -53.87 2.12 -24.69
CA MET A 1 -52.55 2.38 -24.06
C MET A 1 -52.39 1.39 -22.94
N GLY A 2 -51.56 0.36 -23.15
CA GLY A 2 -51.37 -0.73 -22.21
C GLY A 2 -50.04 -1.40 -22.53
N CYS A 3 -48.95 -0.71 -22.21
CA CYS A 3 -47.61 -1.26 -22.31
C CYS A 3 -47.47 -2.31 -21.20
N SER A 4 -47.71 -3.56 -21.57
CA SER A 4 -47.67 -4.69 -20.64
C SER A 4 -46.23 -4.91 -20.17
N ALA A 5 -45.98 -4.71 -18.88
CA ALA A 5 -44.68 -4.82 -18.21
C ALA A 5 -43.96 -6.17 -18.42
N VAL A 6 -44.68 -7.16 -18.95
CA VAL A 6 -44.18 -8.50 -19.29
C VAL A 6 -43.17 -8.47 -20.44
N ALA A 7 -43.27 -7.52 -21.39
CA ALA A 7 -42.32 -7.42 -22.49
C ALA A 7 -40.92 -6.90 -22.08
N ILE A 8 -40.82 -6.20 -20.94
CA ILE A 8 -39.56 -5.63 -20.46
C ILE A 8 -38.74 -6.70 -19.72
N LEU A 9 -39.38 -7.65 -19.03
CA LEU A 9 -38.70 -8.71 -18.28
C LEU A 9 -38.04 -9.76 -19.19
N ALA A 10 -38.53 -9.95 -20.43
CA ALA A 10 -37.93 -10.87 -21.39
C ALA A 10 -36.68 -10.30 -22.09
N LEU A 11 -36.55 -8.97 -22.16
CA LEU A 11 -35.39 -8.30 -22.76
C LEU A 11 -34.20 -8.19 -21.80
N CYS A 12 -34.42 -8.24 -20.48
CA CYS A 12 -33.33 -8.20 -19.50
C CYS A 12 -32.55 -9.52 -19.37
N LEU A 13 -33.07 -10.65 -19.86
CA LEU A 13 -32.41 -11.96 -19.71
C LEU A 13 -31.51 -12.34 -20.90
N ILE A 14 -31.50 -11.55 -21.98
CA ILE A 14 -30.65 -11.78 -23.17
C ILE A 14 -29.43 -10.85 -23.17
N SER A 15 -29.36 -9.88 -22.26
CA SER A 15 -28.22 -8.96 -22.12
C SER A 15 -27.12 -9.47 -21.17
N ILE A 16 -27.19 -10.73 -20.72
CA ILE A 16 -26.00 -11.43 -20.23
C ILE A 16 -25.15 -11.77 -21.46
N ASN A 17 -24.64 -10.74 -22.12
CA ASN A 17 -23.41 -10.86 -22.86
C ASN A 17 -22.40 -11.34 -21.82
N VAL A 18 -21.97 -12.59 -22.00
CA VAL A 18 -20.63 -13.01 -21.63
C VAL A 18 -19.70 -11.99 -22.26
N GLN A 19 -19.47 -10.89 -21.53
CA GLN A 19 -18.21 -10.19 -21.59
C GLN A 19 -17.25 -11.13 -20.89
N THR A 20 -16.78 -12.12 -21.64
CA THR A 20 -15.40 -12.55 -21.46
C THR A 20 -14.58 -11.28 -21.60
N PHE A 21 -14.34 -10.61 -20.47
CA PHE A 21 -13.08 -9.91 -20.31
C PHE A 21 -12.07 -10.98 -20.67
N ALA A 22 -11.44 -10.83 -21.85
CA ALA A 22 -10.12 -11.37 -22.00
C ALA A 22 -9.39 -10.80 -20.80
N GLN A 23 -9.21 -11.63 -19.78
CA GLN A 23 -8.20 -11.41 -18.78
C GLN A 23 -6.94 -11.51 -19.63
N GLU A 24 -6.56 -10.38 -20.22
CA GLU A 24 -5.22 -10.16 -20.68
C GLU A 24 -4.38 -10.67 -19.52
N ASP A 25 -3.53 -11.64 -19.80
CA ASP A 25 -2.57 -12.18 -18.83
C ASP A 25 -1.56 -11.05 -18.59
N THR A 26 -2.05 -9.91 -18.07
CA THR A 26 -1.28 -8.85 -17.49
C THR A 26 -0.64 -9.53 -16.31
N ASP A 27 0.57 -10.03 -16.54
CA ASP A 27 1.44 -10.38 -15.44
C ASP A 27 1.33 -9.19 -14.48
N PRO A 28 0.85 -9.40 -13.24
CA PRO A 28 0.75 -8.30 -12.28
C PRO A 28 2.12 -7.66 -12.02
N PHE A 29 3.18 -8.28 -12.55
CA PHE A 29 4.56 -7.84 -12.57
C PHE A 29 5.06 -7.33 -13.95
N ASP A 30 4.21 -7.24 -14.99
CA ASP A 30 4.49 -6.54 -16.26
C ASP A 30 4.44 -5.03 -16.02
N PHE A 31 5.54 -4.55 -15.46
CA PHE A 31 5.62 -3.27 -14.81
C PHE A 31 6.31 -2.20 -15.68
N ASN A 32 5.63 -1.07 -15.83
CA ASN A 32 6.10 0.16 -16.47
C ASN A 32 6.38 1.30 -15.46
N GLU A 33 6.33 1.01 -14.15
CA GLU A 33 6.39 1.93 -12.99
C GLU A 33 7.78 2.42 -12.61
N THR A 34 8.77 2.06 -13.42
CA THR A 34 10.12 2.59 -13.29
C THR A 34 10.23 4.03 -13.81
N ASN A 35 9.11 4.59 -14.29
CA ASN A 35 9.00 5.98 -14.65
C ASN A 35 9.14 6.88 -13.41
N GLU A 36 10.21 7.68 -13.38
CA GLU A 36 10.45 8.70 -12.35
C GLU A 36 9.25 9.64 -12.17
N GLU A 37 8.47 9.87 -13.23
CA GLU A 37 7.24 10.66 -13.20
C GLU A 37 6.16 10.05 -12.30
N PHE A 38 6.00 8.72 -12.28
CA PHE A 38 5.06 8.05 -11.38
C PHE A 38 5.38 8.40 -9.93
N GLY A 39 6.64 8.28 -9.54
CA GLY A 39 7.08 8.58 -8.17
C GLY A 39 6.83 10.04 -7.78
N LYS A 40 7.15 10.99 -8.68
CA LYS A 40 6.89 12.42 -8.44
C LYS A 40 5.40 12.70 -8.25
N LEU A 41 4.56 12.17 -9.13
CA LEU A 41 3.11 12.36 -9.05
C LEU A 41 2.53 11.68 -7.82
N PHE A 42 3.02 10.49 -7.46
CA PHE A 42 2.61 9.79 -6.24
C PHE A 42 2.88 10.64 -4.98
N VAL A 43 4.11 11.13 -4.81
CA VAL A 43 4.45 11.98 -3.64
C VAL A 43 3.64 13.26 -3.65
N ASN A 44 3.49 13.94 -4.78
CA ASN A 44 2.69 15.16 -4.85
C ASN A 44 1.23 14.90 -4.47
N ASN A 45 0.61 13.86 -5.04
CA ASN A 45 -0.77 13.46 -4.71
C ASN A 45 -0.94 13.11 -3.23
N LEU A 46 0.09 12.52 -2.61
CA LEU A 46 0.07 12.16 -1.19
C LEU A 46 0.24 13.39 -0.28
N ILE A 47 1.12 14.32 -0.64
CA ILE A 47 1.28 15.61 0.05
C ILE A 47 -0.04 16.40 -0.02
N GLU A 48 -0.65 16.49 -1.20
CA GLU A 48 -1.93 17.17 -1.41
C GLU A 48 -3.09 16.55 -0.62
N SER A 49 -2.97 15.29 -0.16
CA SER A 49 -3.98 14.68 0.70
C SER A 49 -4.03 15.29 2.10
N GLY A 50 -2.92 15.86 2.59
CA GLY A 50 -2.79 16.42 3.94
C GLY A 50 -2.82 15.38 5.08
N VAL A 51 -2.90 14.08 4.78
CA VAL A 51 -3.10 13.01 5.78
C VAL A 51 -1.80 12.68 6.54
N PHE A 52 -0.64 12.94 5.95
CA PHE A 52 0.68 12.72 6.56
C PHE A 52 1.30 14.00 7.15
N GLY A 53 0.46 14.99 7.47
CA GLY A 53 0.88 16.30 7.98
C GLY A 53 0.95 17.37 6.90
N GLN A 54 1.26 18.59 7.33
CA GLN A 54 1.47 19.77 6.46
C GLN A 54 2.94 20.16 6.42
N THR A 55 3.34 20.97 5.44
CA THR A 55 4.74 21.38 5.20
C THR A 55 5.46 21.96 6.41
N ASP A 56 4.73 22.49 7.39
CA ASP A 56 5.27 23.09 8.61
C ASP A 56 5.49 22.08 9.76
N ASP A 57 5.02 20.84 9.60
CA ASP A 57 5.18 19.78 10.58
C ASP A 57 6.58 19.14 10.47
N LYS A 58 7.26 18.96 11.60
CA LYS A 58 8.60 18.35 11.61
C LYS A 58 8.60 16.94 11.01
N ASP A 59 7.53 16.18 11.26
CA ASP A 59 7.39 14.79 10.83
C ASP A 59 7.09 14.70 9.33
N PHE A 60 6.48 15.74 8.73
CA PHE A 60 6.19 15.81 7.30
C PHE A 60 7.45 15.68 6.43
N ASN A 61 8.55 16.33 6.83
CA ASN A 61 9.82 16.24 6.10
C ASN A 61 10.41 14.82 6.15
N ALA A 62 10.36 14.16 7.31
CA ALA A 62 10.86 12.79 7.48
C ALA A 62 10.04 11.77 6.67
N VAL A 63 8.71 11.93 6.66
CA VAL A 63 7.81 11.12 5.84
C VAL A 63 8.09 11.35 4.36
N THR A 64 8.22 12.60 3.93
CA THR A 64 8.51 12.96 2.54
C THR A 64 9.85 12.38 2.08
N GLU A 65 10.89 12.46 2.90
CA GLU A 65 12.19 11.83 2.60
C GLU A 65 12.09 10.31 2.48
N SER A 66 11.33 9.65 3.37
CA SER A 66 11.09 8.20 3.32
C SER A 66 10.39 7.79 2.03
N LEU A 67 9.36 8.52 1.62
CA LEU A 67 8.65 8.30 0.35
C LEU A 67 9.55 8.49 -0.87
N LEU A 68 10.35 9.57 -0.89
CA LEU A 68 11.31 9.83 -1.97
C LEU A 68 12.37 8.72 -2.06
N ASN A 69 12.81 8.18 -0.93
CA ASN A 69 13.75 7.06 -0.91
C ASN A 69 13.11 5.77 -1.43
N ALA A 70 11.86 5.48 -1.08
CA ALA A 70 11.11 4.36 -1.64
C ALA A 70 11.00 4.48 -3.18
N ILE A 71 10.73 5.68 -3.70
CA ILE A 71 10.69 5.94 -5.16
C ILE A 71 12.05 5.71 -5.83
N LYS A 72 13.16 6.14 -5.21
CA LYS A 72 14.50 5.90 -5.75
C LYS A 72 14.81 4.40 -5.92
N MET A 73 14.12 3.51 -5.20
CA MET A 73 14.25 2.06 -5.41
C MET A 73 13.60 1.62 -6.73
N LEU A 74 12.47 2.23 -7.12
CA LEU A 74 11.80 1.95 -8.38
C LEU A 74 12.62 2.42 -9.59
N THR A 75 13.25 3.59 -9.52
CA THR A 75 14.05 4.13 -10.63
C THR A 75 15.30 3.28 -10.92
N LYS A 76 15.88 2.63 -9.90
CA LYS A 76 16.98 1.65 -10.08
C LYS A 76 16.57 0.42 -10.89
N GLY A 77 15.27 0.12 -10.95
CA GLY A 77 14.72 -1.04 -11.64
C GLY A 77 14.44 -0.86 -13.13
N GLN A 78 14.59 0.36 -13.70
CA GLN A 78 14.12 0.68 -15.06
C GLN A 78 14.61 -0.28 -16.15
N ASN A 79 15.90 -0.61 -16.11
CA ASN A 79 16.54 -1.51 -17.07
C ASN A 79 16.82 -2.90 -16.50
N ALA A 80 16.22 -3.24 -15.34
CA ALA A 80 16.45 -4.50 -14.67
C ALA A 80 15.60 -5.64 -15.27
N PRO A 81 16.02 -6.91 -15.15
CA PRO A 81 15.19 -8.06 -15.51
C PRO A 81 13.85 -8.07 -14.75
N ALA A 82 12.83 -8.72 -15.32
CA ALA A 82 11.48 -8.78 -14.74
C ALA A 82 11.46 -9.28 -13.28
N SER A 83 12.26 -10.29 -12.95
CA SER A 83 12.40 -10.79 -11.57
C SER A 83 12.94 -9.73 -10.61
N THR A 84 13.89 -8.92 -11.06
CA THR A 84 14.46 -7.83 -10.27
C THR A 84 13.47 -6.66 -10.11
N LYS A 85 12.72 -6.33 -11.16
CA LYS A 85 11.62 -5.34 -11.09
C LYS A 85 10.59 -5.75 -10.04
N LYS A 86 10.16 -7.02 -10.06
CA LYS A 86 9.26 -7.58 -9.06
C LYS A 86 9.80 -7.44 -7.63
N THR A 87 11.09 -7.71 -7.41
CA THR A 87 11.73 -7.50 -6.09
C THR A 87 11.68 -6.05 -5.65
N PHE A 88 12.02 -5.10 -6.53
CA PHE A 88 11.94 -3.67 -6.20
C PHE A 88 10.53 -3.23 -5.85
N MET A 89 9.52 -3.83 -6.47
CA MET A 89 8.14 -3.46 -6.24
C MET A 89 7.57 -4.06 -4.96
N MET A 90 7.96 -5.29 -4.62
CA MET A 90 7.69 -5.82 -3.29
C MET A 90 8.39 -4.99 -2.21
N ALA A 91 9.65 -4.61 -2.42
CA ALA A 91 10.38 -3.75 -1.48
C ALA A 91 9.71 -2.38 -1.34
N PHE A 92 9.28 -1.77 -2.44
CA PHE A 92 8.54 -0.51 -2.43
C PHE A 92 7.22 -0.62 -1.66
N ALA A 93 6.41 -1.65 -1.96
CA ALA A 93 5.16 -1.87 -1.24
C ALA A 93 5.39 -2.11 0.26
N SER A 94 6.44 -2.85 0.62
CA SER A 94 6.84 -3.05 2.02
C SER A 94 7.25 -1.74 2.69
N SER A 95 8.08 -0.90 2.06
CA SER A 95 8.46 0.40 2.62
C SER A 95 7.26 1.34 2.82
N LEU A 96 6.27 1.30 1.91
CA LEU A 96 5.02 2.06 2.09
C LEU A 96 4.18 1.52 3.24
N ALA A 97 4.04 0.20 3.34
CA ALA A 97 3.30 -0.42 4.44
C ALA A 97 3.94 -0.12 5.79
N GLU A 98 5.27 -0.20 5.88
CA GLU A 98 6.03 0.14 7.09
C GLU A 98 5.82 1.60 7.49
N LEU A 99 5.95 2.53 6.53
CA LEU A 99 5.69 3.94 6.77
C LEU A 99 4.26 4.19 7.24
N ILE A 100 3.26 3.56 6.63
CA ILE A 100 1.86 3.70 7.07
C ILE A 100 1.71 3.29 8.52
N VAL A 101 2.22 2.12 8.91
CA VAL A 101 2.08 1.63 10.29
C VAL A 101 2.84 2.51 11.27
N GLN A 102 4.09 2.88 10.95
CA GLN A 102 4.93 3.74 11.80
C GLN A 102 4.28 5.11 12.06
N GLU A 103 3.62 5.66 11.05
CA GLU A 103 3.01 6.98 11.12
C GLU A 103 1.57 6.94 11.68
N SER A 104 1.05 5.77 12.05
CA SER A 104 -0.34 5.64 12.50
C SER A 104 -0.44 5.47 14.01
N ASP A 105 -1.00 6.47 14.69
CA ASP A 105 -1.22 6.42 16.14
C ASP A 105 -2.33 5.45 16.58
N ASN A 106 -3.27 5.10 15.68
CA ASN A 106 -4.42 4.26 15.99
C ASN A 106 -5.04 3.66 14.72
N ALA A 107 -6.04 2.78 14.90
CA ALA A 107 -6.71 2.11 13.79
C ALA A 107 -7.42 3.06 12.81
N LEU A 108 -7.90 4.23 13.26
CA LEU A 108 -8.53 5.20 12.36
C LEU A 108 -7.48 5.86 11.47
N SER A 109 -6.39 6.37 12.06
CA SER A 109 -5.30 6.98 11.29
C SER A 109 -4.63 5.98 10.35
N LEU A 110 -4.56 4.71 10.73
CA LEU A 110 -4.10 3.61 9.86
C LEU A 110 -4.95 3.47 8.60
N VAL A 111 -6.28 3.45 8.76
CA VAL A 111 -7.22 3.35 7.62
C VAL A 111 -7.16 4.58 6.74
N GLU A 112 -7.07 5.78 7.33
CA GLU A 112 -6.95 7.04 6.61
C GLU A 112 -5.65 7.11 5.80
N LYS A 113 -4.50 6.77 6.42
CA LYS A 113 -3.18 6.75 5.78
C LYS A 113 -3.09 5.69 4.68
N THR A 114 -3.65 4.50 4.90
CA THR A 114 -3.73 3.46 3.87
C THR A 114 -4.55 3.92 2.67
N ARG A 115 -5.71 4.56 2.88
CA ARG A 115 -6.50 5.13 1.78
C ARG A 115 -5.74 6.23 1.04
N ALA A 116 -5.11 7.16 1.77
CA ALA A 116 -4.36 8.25 1.15
C ALA A 116 -3.24 7.73 0.24
N VAL A 117 -2.48 6.73 0.68
CA VAL A 117 -1.42 6.11 -0.12
C VAL A 117 -1.99 5.40 -1.34
N THR A 118 -3.02 4.56 -1.17
CA THR A 118 -3.59 3.79 -2.29
C THR A 118 -4.27 4.68 -3.34
N ASP A 119 -4.95 5.74 -2.91
CA ASP A 119 -5.54 6.73 -3.82
C ASP A 119 -4.48 7.58 -4.55
N ALA A 120 -3.40 7.96 -3.86
CA ALA A 120 -2.27 8.66 -4.47
C ALA A 120 -1.59 7.80 -5.54
N MET A 121 -1.43 6.49 -5.29
CA MET A 121 -0.94 5.54 -6.30
C MET A 121 -1.86 5.48 -7.51
N ARG A 122 -3.18 5.28 -7.31
CA ARG A 122 -4.16 5.25 -8.41
C ARG A 122 -4.10 6.51 -9.26
N LYS A 123 -4.07 7.69 -8.62
CA LYS A 123 -3.96 8.98 -9.33
C LYS A 123 -2.67 9.06 -10.16
N ALA A 124 -1.54 8.68 -9.59
CA ALA A 124 -0.26 8.67 -10.29
C ALA A 124 -0.26 7.72 -11.50
N TYR A 125 -0.86 6.54 -11.37
CA TYR A 125 -1.04 5.62 -12.48
C TYR A 125 -1.93 6.18 -13.59
N MET A 126 -3.08 6.76 -13.23
CA MET A 126 -3.99 7.37 -14.21
C MET A 126 -3.30 8.48 -15.02
N GLN A 127 -2.33 9.17 -14.42
CA GLN A 127 -1.58 10.26 -15.06
C GLN A 127 -0.36 9.79 -15.87
N THR A 128 0.11 8.56 -15.68
CA THR A 128 1.33 8.04 -16.33
C THR A 128 1.03 6.97 -17.36
N SER A 129 0.45 5.84 -16.93
CA SER A 129 0.09 4.71 -17.78
C SER A 129 -1.38 4.72 -18.21
N GLY A 130 -2.23 5.47 -17.49
CA GLY A 130 -3.68 5.43 -17.64
C GLY A 130 -4.35 4.18 -17.02
N ASN A 131 -3.56 3.23 -16.51
CA ASN A 131 -4.03 1.96 -15.97
C ASN A 131 -3.38 1.73 -14.59
N PRO A 132 -4.16 1.80 -13.49
CA PRO A 132 -3.69 1.47 -12.14
C PRO A 132 -3.24 0.02 -12.01
N ASN A 133 -2.08 -0.19 -11.38
CA ASN A 133 -1.67 -1.53 -10.99
C ASN A 133 -2.34 -1.94 -9.67
N GLU A 134 -3.57 -2.43 -9.79
CA GLU A 134 -4.36 -2.84 -8.62
C GLU A 134 -3.70 -3.99 -7.83
N ALA A 135 -2.88 -4.83 -8.47
CA ALA A 135 -2.18 -5.90 -7.77
C ALA A 135 -1.12 -5.35 -6.79
N LEU A 136 -0.35 -4.33 -7.19
CA LEU A 136 0.57 -3.64 -6.30
C LEU A 136 -0.16 -2.87 -5.20
N ILE A 137 -1.24 -2.17 -5.55
CA ILE A 137 -2.02 -1.38 -4.60
C ILE A 137 -2.61 -2.28 -3.51
N GLN A 138 -3.20 -3.41 -3.88
CA GLN A 138 -3.69 -4.43 -2.94
C GLN A 138 -2.56 -5.05 -2.11
N LYS A 139 -1.34 -5.11 -2.65
CA LYS A 139 -0.18 -5.61 -1.91
C LYS A 139 0.20 -4.68 -0.75
N VAL A 140 0.12 -3.37 -0.94
CA VAL A 140 0.36 -2.39 0.13
C VAL A 140 -0.65 -2.59 1.26
N ASP A 141 -1.94 -2.63 0.94
CA ASP A 141 -3.03 -2.85 1.91
C ASP A 141 -2.83 -4.16 2.70
N PHE A 142 -2.52 -5.26 1.98
CA PHE A 142 -2.21 -6.54 2.61
C PHE A 142 -1.02 -6.47 3.58
N LEU A 143 0.07 -5.79 3.19
CA LEU A 143 1.28 -5.70 4.02
C LEU A 143 1.08 -4.81 5.25
N VAL A 144 0.24 -3.79 5.18
CA VAL A 144 -0.15 -2.98 6.34
C VAL A 144 -0.78 -3.87 7.42
N GLY A 145 -1.69 -4.77 7.03
CA GLY A 145 -2.29 -5.73 7.96
C GLY A 145 -1.26 -6.66 8.60
N ILE A 146 -0.32 -7.18 7.82
CA ILE A 146 0.76 -8.05 8.34
C ILE A 146 1.66 -7.30 9.33
N PHE A 147 2.06 -6.07 9.03
CA PHE A 147 2.95 -5.31 9.91
C PHE A 147 2.25 -4.87 11.20
N LEU A 148 0.95 -4.57 11.14
CA LEU A 148 0.16 -4.32 12.35
C LEU A 148 0.13 -5.55 13.28
N ASP A 149 -0.15 -6.73 12.73
CA ASP A 149 -0.15 -7.99 13.50
C ASP A 149 1.23 -8.28 14.10
N VAL A 150 2.30 -8.08 13.32
CA VAL A 150 3.68 -8.30 13.77
C VAL A 150 4.03 -7.34 14.92
N GLN A 151 3.68 -6.05 14.84
CA GLN A 151 3.95 -5.09 15.91
C GLN A 151 3.22 -5.44 17.20
N GLN A 152 1.94 -5.79 17.13
CA GLN A 152 1.17 -6.22 18.30
C GLN A 152 1.77 -7.48 18.93
N SER A 153 2.17 -8.46 18.11
CA SER A 153 2.80 -9.68 18.60
C SER A 153 4.18 -9.48 19.22
N ALA A 154 4.91 -8.42 18.85
CA ALA A 154 6.24 -8.12 19.36
C ALA A 154 6.19 -7.45 20.74
N GLU A 155 5.15 -6.67 21.04
CA GLU A 155 4.93 -6.04 22.35
C GLU A 155 4.55 -7.07 23.43
N ASP A 156 3.98 -8.21 23.05
CA ASP A 156 3.61 -9.30 23.97
C ASP A 156 4.81 -10.12 24.51
N TYR A 157 6.06 -9.83 24.09
CA TYR A 157 7.28 -10.56 24.48
C TYR A 157 8.34 -9.72 25.23
N GLU A 158 8.01 -8.53 25.74
CA GLU A 158 8.94 -7.78 26.59
C GLU A 158 9.08 -8.48 27.96
N TYR A 159 10.29 -8.98 28.28
CA TYR A 159 10.61 -9.70 29.51
C TYR A 159 10.29 -8.86 30.75
N ASP A 160 9.33 -9.33 31.56
CA ASP A 160 9.25 -9.02 32.98
C ASP A 160 10.60 -9.41 33.60
N THR A 161 11.43 -8.41 33.93
CA THR A 161 12.70 -8.64 34.61
C THR A 161 12.35 -9.10 36.02
N ILE A 162 12.22 -10.41 36.20
CA ILE A 162 12.12 -11.02 37.52
C ILE A 162 13.42 -10.68 38.24
N VAL A 163 13.35 -9.70 39.13
CA VAL A 163 14.41 -9.43 40.10
C VAL A 163 14.49 -10.67 40.99
N PHE A 164 15.50 -11.50 40.79
CA PHE A 164 15.86 -12.57 41.72
C PHE A 164 16.51 -11.94 42.95
N GLU A 165 15.72 -11.29 43.80
CA GLU A 165 16.06 -11.14 45.21
C GLU A 165 15.67 -12.46 45.88
N ASP A 166 16.64 -13.34 46.17
CA ASP A 166 17.07 -13.63 47.55
C ASP A 166 18.00 -14.88 47.66
N GLU A 167 18.89 -14.83 48.66
CA GLU A 167 19.56 -15.93 49.36
C GLU A 167 20.71 -16.71 48.65
N MET A 168 21.95 -16.19 48.75
CA MET A 168 23.14 -17.05 48.85
C MET A 168 23.56 -17.15 50.33
N PRO A 169 23.55 -18.33 50.97
CA PRO A 169 24.13 -18.47 52.30
C PRO A 169 25.67 -18.48 52.22
N LEU A 170 26.30 -17.64 53.03
CA LEU A 170 27.76 -17.63 53.23
C LEU A 170 28.23 -18.93 53.90
N PRO A 171 29.34 -19.56 53.45
CA PRO A 171 29.90 -20.70 54.16
C PRO A 171 30.61 -20.23 55.45
N LEU A 172 30.36 -20.96 56.54
CA LEU A 172 31.01 -20.81 57.85
C LEU A 172 32.51 -21.12 57.80
#